data_AF-A0AAJ5ZE67-F1
#
_entry.id   AF-A0AAJ5ZE67-F1
#
_cell.length_a   1.000
_cell.length_b   1.000
_cell.length_c   1.000
_cell.angle_alpha   90.00
_cell.angle_beta   90.00
_cell.angle_gamma   90.00
#
_symmetry.space_group_name_H-M   'P 1'
#
loop_
_entity.id
_entity.type
_entity.pdbx_description
1 polymer ?
#
loop_
_entity_poly.entity_id
_entity_poly.type
_entity_poly.pdbx_seq_one_letter_code
_entity_poly.pdbx_strand_id
1 'polypeptide(L)'
;MTSEHGQNSQNNSTPEVPEQAGKILSQFAGYVGFKTIEMGLANGLLEALNAHSDGLSVDELAAAAGTESFYTGVWAKAAYGASLIELGEDGKYVLAPHMDKLLLNPEFPGYVGGIINVFKQPEMFDSFNANLPTGKRTWWNEVSPEFIQGVSGTGAPFYNRLIPGGLDKVPGLVEKLEGGASVLELASGAGRGLVKLANQYPTVSITGLDGDAHSISLAKERVSDANLLDRVEYLESTLEDLSEKEKYDFVFINISMHEARDVDLATKNVLNALKPGGIFVISDFPFPDDHDGLRAVPAQIMNGIQYFEAQIDDQLVSTETFVKLLIDQGFNDVDSFIISPVHNVIYGTK
;
A
#
# COMPACT_ATOMS: atom_id res chain seq x y z
N MET A 1 -23.87 -44.53 -21.42
CA MET A 1 -23.59 -43.09 -21.57
C MET A 1 -22.70 -42.70 -20.41
N THR A 2 -21.40 -42.85 -20.61
CA THR A 2 -20.34 -42.51 -19.66
C THR A 2 -19.99 -41.04 -19.84
N SER A 3 -20.18 -40.25 -18.79
CA SER A 3 -19.77 -38.85 -18.74
C SER A 3 -18.27 -38.76 -18.49
N GLU A 4 -17.54 -38.22 -19.47
CA GLU A 4 -16.13 -37.87 -19.37
C GLU A 4 -15.94 -36.77 -18.32
N HIS A 5 -15.21 -37.09 -17.25
CA HIS A 5 -14.53 -36.10 -16.42
C HIS A 5 -13.22 -35.74 -17.13
N GLY A 6 -13.23 -34.59 -17.83
CA GLY A 6 -12.00 -33.99 -18.34
C GLY A 6 -11.12 -33.54 -17.17
N GLN A 7 -10.18 -34.38 -16.76
CA GLN A 7 -9.06 -33.97 -15.94
C GLN A 7 -8.22 -32.98 -16.74
N ASN A 8 -8.11 -31.76 -16.22
CA ASN A 8 -7.24 -30.72 -16.72
C ASN A 8 -5.78 -31.15 -16.46
N SER A 9 -5.19 -31.88 -17.40
CA SER A 9 -3.77 -32.21 -17.37
C SER A 9 -2.97 -30.93 -17.61
N GLN A 10 -2.50 -30.27 -16.55
CA GLN A 10 -1.46 -29.27 -16.69
C GLN A 10 -0.23 -29.97 -17.28
N ASN A 11 0.17 -29.51 -18.46
CA ASN A 11 1.30 -30.05 -19.21
C ASN A 11 2.59 -29.66 -18.47
N ASN A 12 3.02 -30.49 -17.52
CA ASN A 12 4.26 -30.34 -16.76
C ASN A 12 5.49 -30.77 -17.59
N SER A 13 5.68 -30.20 -18.78
CA SER A 13 6.96 -30.32 -19.47
C SER A 13 7.99 -29.41 -18.81
N THR A 14 9.16 -29.95 -18.50
CA THR A 14 10.31 -29.16 -18.02
C THR A 14 10.56 -27.99 -18.98
N PRO A 15 10.63 -26.74 -18.48
CA PRO A 15 10.86 -25.59 -19.34
C PRO A 15 12.22 -25.69 -20.02
N GLU A 16 12.29 -25.23 -21.27
CA GLU A 16 13.53 -25.21 -22.03
C GLU A 16 14.48 -24.12 -21.49
N VAL A 17 15.80 -24.32 -21.63
CA VAL A 17 16.81 -23.37 -21.13
C VAL A 17 16.57 -21.93 -21.64
N PRO A 18 16.24 -21.68 -22.92
CA PRO A 18 15.94 -20.33 -23.40
C PRO A 18 14.72 -19.69 -22.72
N GLU A 19 13.70 -20.47 -22.39
CA GLU A 19 12.51 -19.98 -21.68
C GLU A 19 12.88 -19.53 -20.26
N GLN A 20 13.74 -20.29 -19.58
CA GLN A 20 14.22 -19.89 -18.26
C GLN A 20 15.17 -18.69 -18.33
N ALA A 21 16.06 -18.64 -19.32
CA ALA A 21 16.95 -17.50 -19.52
C ALA A 21 16.14 -16.20 -19.71
N GLY A 22 15.04 -16.25 -20.47
CA GLY A 22 14.12 -15.11 -20.63
C GLY A 22 13.55 -14.62 -19.30
N LYS A 23 13.10 -15.52 -18.43
CA LYS A 23 12.59 -15.15 -17.09
C LYS A 23 13.64 -14.47 -16.23
N ILE A 24 14.88 -14.94 -16.25
CA ILE A 24 15.99 -14.34 -15.51
C ILE A 24 16.39 -12.98 -16.09
N LEU A 25 16.44 -12.85 -17.42
CA LEU A 25 16.70 -11.56 -18.08
C LEU A 25 15.64 -10.51 -17.74
N SER A 26 14.37 -10.90 -17.60
CA SER A 26 13.32 -10.00 -17.13
C SER A 26 13.56 -9.48 -15.71
N GLN A 27 14.23 -10.23 -14.83
CA GLN A 27 14.60 -9.74 -13.49
C GLN A 27 15.66 -8.64 -13.58
N PHE A 28 16.68 -8.82 -14.43
CA PHE A 28 17.67 -7.77 -14.69
C PHE A 28 17.05 -6.54 -15.35
N ALA A 29 16.15 -6.73 -16.33
CA ALA A 29 15.42 -5.64 -16.95
C ALA A 29 14.54 -4.89 -15.93
N GLY A 30 13.85 -5.60 -15.04
CA GLY A 30 13.08 -5.04 -13.94
C GLY A 30 13.94 -4.21 -12.98
N TYR A 31 15.13 -4.70 -12.60
CA TYR A 31 16.08 -3.96 -11.76
C TYR A 31 16.57 -2.68 -12.45
N VAL A 32 16.94 -2.76 -13.73
CA VAL A 32 17.34 -1.57 -14.51
C VAL A 32 16.18 -0.58 -14.62
N GLY A 33 14.96 -1.05 -14.88
CA GLY A 33 13.76 -0.22 -14.90
C GLY A 33 13.52 0.48 -13.57
N PHE A 34 13.59 -0.25 -12.45
CA PHE A 34 13.48 0.30 -11.10
C PHE A 34 14.51 1.42 -10.84
N LYS A 35 15.79 1.16 -11.12
CA LYS A 35 16.85 2.18 -10.96
C LYS A 35 16.65 3.37 -11.89
N THR A 36 16.08 3.16 -13.08
CA THR A 36 15.77 4.24 -14.02
C THR A 36 14.66 5.16 -13.51
N ILE A 37 13.60 4.59 -12.91
CA ILE A 37 12.55 5.36 -12.23
C ILE A 37 13.16 6.14 -11.06
N GLU A 38 13.95 5.49 -10.21
CA GLU A 38 14.60 6.12 -9.06
C GLU A 38 15.46 7.31 -9.45
N MET A 39 16.33 7.16 -10.46
CA MET A 39 17.15 8.25 -10.97
C MET A 39 16.29 9.37 -11.58
N GLY A 40 15.21 9.02 -12.27
CA GLY A 40 14.28 9.96 -12.88
C GLY A 40 13.61 10.88 -11.85
N LEU A 41 13.07 10.28 -10.78
CA LEU A 41 12.45 10.99 -9.65
C LEU A 41 13.48 11.81 -8.86
N ALA A 42 14.63 11.21 -8.53
CA ALA A 42 15.64 11.87 -7.69
C ALA A 42 16.28 13.10 -8.34
N ASN A 43 16.30 13.16 -9.68
CA ASN A 43 16.92 14.25 -10.44
C ASN A 43 15.90 15.17 -11.14
N GLY A 44 14.60 15.05 -10.84
CA GLY A 44 13.58 15.93 -11.40
C GLY A 44 13.32 15.75 -12.90
N LEU A 45 13.76 14.63 -13.49
CA LEU A 45 13.65 14.39 -14.94
C LEU A 45 12.21 14.06 -15.34
N LEU A 46 11.51 13.27 -14.52
CA LEU A 46 10.10 12.92 -14.77
C LEU A 46 9.19 14.13 -14.53
N GLU A 47 9.48 14.93 -13.50
CA GLU A 47 8.80 16.19 -13.20
C GLU A 47 8.99 17.22 -14.32
N ALA A 48 10.21 17.34 -14.86
CA ALA A 48 10.50 18.22 -15.99
C ALA A 48 9.69 17.83 -17.24
N LEU A 49 9.62 16.53 -17.57
CA LEU A 49 8.80 16.06 -18.68
C LEU A 49 7.29 16.26 -18.43
N ASN A 50 6.82 16.02 -17.21
CA ASN A 50 5.42 16.25 -16.83
C ASN A 50 5.00 17.71 -16.99
N ALA A 51 5.90 18.65 -16.72
CA ALA A 51 5.66 20.08 -16.87
C ALA A 51 5.63 20.56 -18.33
N HIS A 52 6.07 19.74 -19.29
CA HIS A 52 6.22 20.09 -20.70
C HIS A 52 5.52 19.07 -21.61
N SER A 53 4.20 19.21 -21.78
CA SER A 53 3.38 18.27 -22.56
C SER A 53 3.79 18.16 -24.04
N ASP A 54 4.40 19.20 -24.60
CA ASP A 54 4.91 19.23 -25.99
C ASP A 54 6.26 18.52 -26.14
N GLY A 55 6.84 18.02 -25.04
CA GLY A 55 8.08 17.29 -25.01
C GLY A 55 9.34 18.15 -24.97
N LEU A 56 10.45 17.51 -24.64
CA LEU A 56 11.77 18.12 -24.51
C LEU A 56 12.81 17.30 -25.29
N SER A 57 13.66 17.96 -26.06
CA SER A 57 14.91 17.36 -26.51
C SER A 57 15.82 17.04 -25.31
N VAL A 58 16.87 16.24 -25.52
CA VAL A 58 17.81 15.88 -24.43
C VAL A 58 18.42 17.12 -23.77
N ASP A 59 18.85 18.11 -24.55
CA ASP A 59 19.46 19.34 -24.03
C ASP A 59 18.44 20.18 -23.24
N GLU A 60 17.20 20.28 -23.74
CA GLU A 60 16.13 21.00 -23.05
C GLU A 60 15.73 20.29 -21.74
N LEU A 61 15.65 18.97 -21.74
CA LEU A 61 15.37 18.17 -20.54
C LEU A 61 16.49 18.32 -19.51
N ALA A 62 17.75 18.25 -19.95
CA ALA A 62 18.89 18.43 -19.08
C ALA A 62 18.89 19.83 -18.44
N ALA A 63 18.62 20.87 -19.22
CA ALA A 63 18.49 22.23 -18.72
C ALA A 63 17.33 22.39 -17.73
N ALA A 64 16.16 21.80 -18.02
CA ALA A 64 14.97 21.88 -17.16
C ALA A 64 15.18 21.16 -15.81
N ALA A 65 15.87 20.03 -15.82
CA ALA A 65 16.15 19.23 -14.63
C ALA A 65 17.45 19.62 -13.90
N GLY A 66 18.26 20.54 -14.44
CA GLY A 66 19.55 20.92 -13.86
C GLY A 66 20.60 19.81 -13.92
N THR A 67 20.55 18.97 -14.95
CA THR A 67 21.44 17.81 -15.17
C THR A 67 22.34 18.03 -16.39
N GLU A 68 23.34 17.16 -16.57
CA GLU A 68 24.25 17.23 -17.72
C GLU A 68 23.67 16.47 -18.92
N SER A 69 23.77 17.06 -20.12
CA SER A 69 23.09 16.58 -21.33
C SER A 69 23.48 15.15 -21.73
N PHE A 70 24.76 14.79 -21.74
CA PHE A 70 25.16 13.43 -22.09
C PHE A 70 24.58 12.41 -21.11
N TYR A 71 24.66 12.64 -19.80
CA TYR A 71 24.07 11.75 -18.80
C TYR A 71 22.54 11.67 -18.93
N THR A 72 21.86 12.79 -19.18
CA THR A 72 20.42 12.83 -19.43
C THR A 72 20.04 12.05 -20.68
N GLY A 73 20.83 12.13 -21.75
CA GLY A 73 20.63 11.34 -22.95
C GLY A 73 20.81 9.84 -22.74
N VAL A 74 21.72 9.43 -21.85
CA VAL A 74 21.87 8.03 -21.44
C VAL A 74 20.65 7.56 -20.64
N TRP A 75 20.21 8.36 -19.67
CA TRP A 75 19.01 8.05 -18.88
C TRP A 75 17.76 7.96 -19.78
N ALA A 76 17.57 8.91 -20.70
CA ALA A 76 16.40 8.95 -21.57
C ALA A 76 16.26 7.68 -22.44
N LYS A 77 17.38 7.10 -22.90
CA LYS A 77 17.36 5.82 -23.61
C LYS A 77 16.89 4.66 -22.73
N ALA A 78 17.34 4.61 -21.47
CA ALA A 78 16.88 3.61 -20.52
C ALA A 78 15.41 3.81 -20.14
N ALA A 79 14.99 5.06 -19.93
CA ALA A 79 13.61 5.42 -19.60
C ALA A 79 12.64 5.09 -20.74
N TYR A 80 13.05 5.34 -22.00
CA TYR A 80 12.31 4.93 -23.19
C TYR A 80 12.20 3.40 -23.26
N GLY A 81 13.32 2.68 -23.08
CA GLY A 81 13.32 1.21 -23.05
C GLY A 81 12.48 0.60 -21.94
N ALA A 82 12.30 1.30 -20.82
CA ALA A 82 11.45 0.92 -19.70
C ALA A 82 10.00 1.44 -19.82
N SER A 83 9.63 2.07 -20.95
CA SER A 83 8.29 2.61 -21.22
C SER A 83 7.82 3.69 -20.23
N LEU A 84 8.77 4.45 -19.68
CA LEU A 84 8.48 5.60 -18.80
C LEU A 84 8.23 6.88 -19.59
N ILE A 85 8.88 6.98 -20.76
CA ILE A 85 8.84 8.13 -21.66
C ILE A 85 8.70 7.63 -23.10
N GLU A 86 8.11 8.46 -23.96
CA GLU A 86 7.98 8.21 -25.40
C GLU A 86 8.83 9.21 -26.18
N LEU A 87 9.25 8.84 -27.39
CA LEU A 87 10.00 9.70 -28.31
C LEU A 87 9.10 10.10 -29.48
N GLY A 88 8.81 11.40 -29.60
CA GLY A 88 8.04 11.97 -30.70
C GLY A 88 8.81 11.96 -32.02
N GLU A 89 8.08 12.12 -33.14
CA GLU A 89 8.66 12.21 -34.49
C GLU A 89 9.59 13.41 -34.66
N ASP A 90 9.42 14.44 -33.83
CA ASP A 90 10.26 15.64 -33.76
C ASP A 90 11.55 15.43 -32.95
N GLY A 91 11.78 14.21 -32.44
CA GLY A 91 12.96 13.86 -31.65
C GLY A 91 12.90 14.32 -30.19
N LYS A 92 11.73 14.71 -29.69
CA LYS A 92 11.53 15.12 -28.29
C LYS A 92 10.95 14.01 -27.45
N TYR A 93 11.40 13.93 -26.20
CA TYR A 93 10.85 13.01 -25.22
C TYR A 93 9.64 13.62 -24.54
N VAL A 94 8.59 12.82 -24.35
CA VAL A 94 7.41 13.14 -23.54
C VAL A 94 7.23 12.07 -22.48
N LEU A 95 6.56 12.41 -21.37
CA LEU A 95 6.19 11.41 -20.38
C LEU A 95 5.20 10.41 -20.99
N ALA A 96 5.40 9.11 -20.76
CA ALA A 96 4.49 8.10 -21.30
C ALA A 96 3.08 8.24 -20.67
N PRO A 97 2.01 7.83 -21.38
CA PRO A 97 0.64 7.97 -20.87
C PRO A 97 0.47 7.43 -19.46
N HIS A 98 -0.16 8.23 -18.59
CA HIS A 98 -0.47 7.91 -17.19
C HIS A 98 0.72 7.84 -16.22
N MET A 99 1.97 8.00 -16.67
CA MET A 99 3.12 8.02 -15.75
C MET A 99 3.11 9.26 -14.84
N ASP A 100 2.46 10.36 -15.26
CA ASP A 100 2.14 11.51 -14.42
C ASP A 100 1.36 11.09 -13.16
N LYS A 101 0.36 10.22 -13.35
CA LYS A 101 -0.48 9.74 -12.26
C LYS A 101 0.21 8.67 -11.42
N LEU A 102 0.83 7.69 -12.08
CA LEU A 102 1.38 6.50 -11.43
C LEU A 102 2.68 6.82 -10.67
N LEU A 103 3.51 7.74 -11.15
CA LEU A 103 4.83 8.03 -10.56
C LEU A 103 4.89 9.39 -9.86
N LEU A 104 4.04 10.36 -10.21
CA LEU A 104 4.19 11.75 -9.75
C LEU A 104 2.99 12.31 -8.97
N ASN A 105 1.84 11.61 -8.89
CA ASN A 105 0.65 12.12 -8.21
C ASN A 105 0.26 11.29 -6.97
N PRO A 106 0.74 11.65 -5.75
CA PRO A 106 0.41 10.94 -4.50
C PRO A 106 -1.09 10.83 -4.17
N GLU A 107 -1.92 11.72 -4.72
CA GLU A 107 -3.38 11.69 -4.50
C GLU A 107 -4.11 10.72 -5.45
N PHE A 108 -3.42 10.21 -6.49
CA PHE A 108 -4.00 9.25 -7.40
C PHE A 108 -4.12 7.86 -6.72
N PRO A 109 -5.28 7.18 -6.82
CA PRO A 109 -5.46 5.86 -6.18
C PRO A 109 -4.47 4.79 -6.63
N GLY A 110 -3.96 4.88 -7.86
CA GLY A 110 -2.97 3.97 -8.43
C GLY A 110 -1.52 4.45 -8.28
N TYR A 111 -1.24 5.47 -7.49
CA TYR A 111 0.12 5.98 -7.30
C TYR A 111 1.04 4.91 -6.71
N VAL A 112 2.16 4.67 -7.39
CA VAL A 112 3.19 3.69 -7.01
C VAL A 112 4.58 4.30 -6.91
N GLY A 113 4.76 5.58 -7.26
CA GLY A 113 6.05 6.28 -7.15
C GLY A 113 6.65 6.24 -5.75
N GLY A 114 5.82 6.19 -4.70
CA GLY A 114 6.25 6.07 -3.31
C GLY A 114 6.97 4.76 -2.99
N ILE A 115 6.67 3.66 -3.69
CA ILE A 115 7.29 2.34 -3.45
C ILE A 115 8.80 2.39 -3.70
N ILE A 116 9.24 3.21 -4.67
CA ILE A 116 10.67 3.39 -4.98
C ILE A 116 11.45 3.89 -3.76
N ASN A 117 10.86 4.77 -2.96
CA ASN A 117 11.52 5.34 -1.78
C ASN A 117 11.70 4.34 -0.63
N VAL A 118 10.94 3.25 -0.65
CA VAL A 118 11.03 2.15 0.31
C VAL A 118 12.00 1.09 -0.21
N PHE A 119 11.78 0.60 -1.44
CA PHE A 119 12.53 -0.52 -2.02
C PHE A 119 14.01 -0.21 -2.31
N LYS A 120 14.38 1.06 -2.41
CA LYS A 120 15.78 1.46 -2.57
C LYS A 120 16.59 1.42 -1.28
N GLN A 121 15.93 1.28 -0.12
CA GLN A 121 16.58 1.38 1.18
C GLN A 121 17.20 0.03 1.61
N PRO A 122 18.33 0.04 2.34
CA PRO A 122 18.97 -1.18 2.82
C PRO A 122 18.10 -2.06 3.71
N GLU A 123 17.14 -1.48 4.43
CA GLU A 123 16.22 -2.17 5.35
C GLU A 123 15.36 -3.22 4.64
N MET A 124 15.02 -3.00 3.37
CA MET A 124 14.18 -3.92 2.60
C MET A 124 14.89 -5.24 2.26
N PHE A 125 16.16 -5.18 1.86
CA PHE A 125 16.84 -6.34 1.28
C PHE A 125 18.22 -6.61 1.90
N ASP A 126 19.06 -5.58 2.07
CA ASP A 126 20.43 -5.75 2.57
C ASP A 126 20.44 -6.19 4.04
N SER A 127 19.58 -5.59 4.86
CA SER A 127 19.43 -5.91 6.28
C SER A 127 18.89 -7.31 6.48
N PHE A 128 17.87 -7.71 5.71
CA PHE A 128 17.35 -9.07 5.73
C PHE A 128 18.44 -10.08 5.37
N ASN A 129 19.19 -9.82 4.28
CA ASN A 129 20.28 -10.67 3.83
C ASN A 129 21.39 -10.81 4.89
N ALA A 130 21.74 -9.72 5.58
CA ALA A 130 22.72 -9.75 6.67
C ALA A 130 22.23 -10.54 7.89
N ASN A 131 20.94 -10.48 8.19
CA ASN A 131 20.34 -11.16 9.34
C ASN A 131 19.97 -12.62 9.05
N LEU A 132 19.84 -13.02 7.79
CA LEU A 132 19.44 -14.36 7.36
C LEU A 132 20.19 -15.51 8.06
N PRO A 133 21.52 -15.47 8.28
CA PRO A 133 22.24 -16.55 8.97
C PRO A 133 21.92 -16.67 10.47
N THR A 134 21.49 -15.60 11.11
CA THR A 134 21.32 -15.53 12.58
C THR A 134 19.86 -15.45 13.01
N GLY A 135 18.97 -14.99 12.14
CA GLY A 135 17.59 -14.68 12.48
C GLY A 135 17.44 -13.44 13.37
N LYS A 136 18.46 -12.57 13.49
CA LYS A 136 18.35 -11.33 14.27
C LYS A 136 17.12 -10.54 13.79
N ARG A 137 16.30 -10.10 14.74
CA ARG A 137 15.17 -9.17 14.52
C ARG A 137 15.62 -7.71 14.66
N THR A 138 14.88 -6.83 14.02
CA THR A 138 14.98 -5.37 14.13
C THR A 138 13.68 -4.81 14.69
N TRP A 139 13.67 -3.53 15.05
CA TRP A 139 12.46 -2.79 15.38
C TRP A 139 12.52 -1.37 14.83
N TRP A 140 11.39 -0.64 14.88
CA TRP A 140 11.25 0.70 14.29
C TRP A 140 12.25 1.75 14.81
N ASN A 141 12.88 1.54 15.97
CA ASN A 141 13.93 2.43 16.49
C ASN A 141 15.33 2.16 15.89
N GLU A 142 15.51 1.06 15.16
CA GLU A 142 16.77 0.68 14.49
C GLU A 142 16.77 0.97 12.98
N VAL A 143 15.63 1.39 12.40
CA VAL A 143 15.52 1.73 10.97
C VAL A 143 15.86 3.20 10.69
N SER A 144 16.28 3.52 9.46
CA SER A 144 16.65 4.88 9.07
C SER A 144 15.44 5.82 9.00
N PRO A 145 15.63 7.14 9.26
CA PRO A 145 14.61 8.15 9.05
C PRO A 145 14.04 8.16 7.62
N GLU A 146 14.90 7.93 6.61
CA GLU A 146 14.51 7.86 5.21
C GLU A 146 13.56 6.69 4.93
N PHE A 147 13.80 5.53 5.54
CA PHE A 147 12.91 4.38 5.45
C PHE A 147 11.56 4.64 6.12
N ILE A 148 11.56 5.18 7.34
CA ILE A 148 10.32 5.58 8.06
C ILE A 148 9.49 6.55 7.21
N GLN A 149 10.13 7.57 6.63
CA GLN A 149 9.46 8.52 5.75
C GLN A 149 8.90 7.84 4.49
N GLY A 150 9.66 6.91 3.91
CA GLY A 150 9.23 6.11 2.77
C GLY A 150 7.96 5.31 3.04
N VAL A 151 7.94 4.54 4.15
CA VAL A 151 6.79 3.73 4.56
C VAL A 151 5.57 4.61 4.85
N SER A 152 5.74 5.74 5.54
CA SER A 152 4.65 6.70 5.77
C SER A 152 4.03 7.22 4.47
N GLY A 153 4.82 7.31 3.40
CA GLY A 153 4.36 7.70 2.06
C GLY A 153 3.53 6.63 1.35
N THR A 154 3.79 5.34 1.59
CA THR A 154 3.10 4.24 0.90
C THR A 154 1.67 3.99 1.38
N GLY A 155 1.28 4.53 2.54
CA GLY A 155 -0.10 4.44 3.04
C GLY A 155 -1.11 5.30 2.26
N ALA A 156 -0.70 6.42 1.66
CA ALA A 156 -1.64 7.35 1.03
C ALA A 156 -2.48 6.72 -0.11
N PRO A 157 -1.92 5.94 -1.05
CA PRO A 157 -2.69 5.26 -2.08
C PRO A 157 -3.70 4.24 -1.53
N PHE A 158 -3.48 3.64 -0.35
CA PHE A 158 -4.47 2.78 0.29
C PHE A 158 -5.70 3.58 0.71
N TYR A 159 -5.53 4.69 1.41
CA TYR A 159 -6.64 5.58 1.75
C TYR A 159 -7.34 6.15 0.52
N ASN A 160 -6.59 6.49 -0.55
CA ASN A 160 -7.14 7.01 -1.80
C ASN A 160 -7.96 5.98 -2.58
N ARG A 161 -7.81 4.69 -2.28
CA ARG A 161 -8.60 3.58 -2.85
C ARG A 161 -9.73 3.15 -1.91
N LEU A 162 -9.46 3.14 -0.61
CA LEU A 162 -10.38 2.67 0.41
C LEU A 162 -11.51 3.66 0.62
N ILE A 163 -11.18 4.90 0.99
CA ILE A 163 -12.17 5.88 1.45
C ILE A 163 -13.12 6.29 0.32
N PRO A 164 -12.64 6.82 -0.83
CA PRO A 164 -13.51 7.05 -1.96
C PRO A 164 -13.69 5.75 -2.77
N GLY A 165 -14.92 5.29 -2.96
CA GLY A 165 -15.23 4.14 -3.81
C GLY A 165 -15.03 2.75 -3.18
N GLY A 166 -14.04 2.57 -2.29
CA GLY A 166 -13.83 1.31 -1.58
C GLY A 166 -14.92 1.05 -0.53
N LEU A 167 -15.15 2.01 0.36
CA LEU A 167 -16.19 1.94 1.40
C LEU A 167 -17.61 1.86 0.80
N ASP A 168 -17.82 2.39 -0.41
CA ASP A 168 -19.10 2.32 -1.14
C ASP A 168 -19.54 0.88 -1.45
N LYS A 169 -18.61 -0.06 -1.45
CA LYS A 169 -18.88 -1.47 -1.70
C LYS A 169 -19.26 -2.25 -0.44
N VAL A 170 -19.14 -1.65 0.74
CA VAL A 170 -19.50 -2.27 2.01
C VAL A 170 -20.98 -2.01 2.31
N PRO A 171 -21.85 -3.03 2.35
CA PRO A 171 -23.29 -2.85 2.50
C PRO A 171 -23.65 -2.05 3.75
N GLY A 172 -24.48 -1.00 3.58
CA GLY A 172 -24.98 -0.17 4.68
C GLY A 172 -23.95 0.79 5.31
N LEU A 173 -22.69 0.79 4.87
CA LEU A 173 -21.65 1.64 5.47
C LEU A 173 -21.81 3.13 5.08
N VAL A 174 -22.06 3.41 3.80
CA VAL A 174 -22.19 4.80 3.30
C VAL A 174 -23.31 5.54 4.02
N GLU A 175 -24.46 4.90 4.20
CA GLU A 175 -25.61 5.48 4.91
C GLU A 175 -25.27 5.87 6.36
N LYS A 176 -24.47 5.04 7.05
CA LYS A 176 -23.98 5.35 8.41
C LYS A 176 -23.01 6.53 8.40
N LEU A 177 -22.07 6.56 7.46
CA LEU A 177 -21.06 7.61 7.35
C LEU A 177 -21.71 8.97 7.02
N GLU A 178 -22.62 9.01 6.04
CA GLU A 178 -23.40 10.21 5.72
C GLU A 178 -24.30 10.65 6.90
N GLY A 179 -24.84 9.68 7.64
CA GLY A 179 -25.63 9.88 8.85
C GLY A 179 -24.86 10.37 10.08
N GLY A 180 -23.53 10.55 10.01
CA GLY A 180 -22.72 11.05 11.11
C GLY A 180 -22.25 9.98 12.09
N ALA A 181 -21.83 8.82 11.56
CA ALA A 181 -21.25 7.73 12.33
C ALA A 181 -20.14 8.16 13.31
N SER A 182 -20.05 7.46 14.44
CA SER A 182 -18.85 7.44 15.29
C SER A 182 -17.86 6.43 14.74
N VAL A 183 -16.67 6.89 14.34
CA VAL A 183 -15.65 6.09 13.65
C VAL A 183 -14.40 5.92 14.51
N LEU A 184 -13.83 4.71 14.51
CA LEU A 184 -12.49 4.44 15.03
C LEU A 184 -11.57 4.01 13.89
N GLU A 185 -10.44 4.69 13.72
CA GLU A 185 -9.31 4.21 12.93
C GLU A 185 -8.28 3.58 13.86
N LEU A 186 -7.98 2.31 13.66
CA LEU A 186 -6.92 1.58 14.36
C LEU A 186 -5.59 1.73 13.63
N ALA A 187 -4.49 1.80 14.38
CA ALA A 187 -3.15 2.05 13.83
C ALA A 187 -3.15 3.29 12.91
N SER A 188 -3.75 4.39 13.40
CA SER A 188 -4.01 5.60 12.61
C SER A 188 -2.74 6.34 12.15
N GLY A 189 -1.58 5.98 12.69
CA GLY A 189 -0.27 6.49 12.34
C GLY A 189 -0.24 8.01 12.41
N ALA A 190 0.33 8.63 11.36
CA ALA A 190 0.41 10.08 11.25
C ALA A 190 -0.93 10.75 10.83
N GLY A 191 -2.07 10.07 10.86
CA GLY A 191 -3.40 10.67 10.69
C GLY A 191 -3.81 11.01 9.25
N ARG A 192 -3.25 10.31 8.25
CA ARG A 192 -3.68 10.49 6.84
C ARG A 192 -5.12 10.02 6.63
N GLY A 193 -5.47 8.86 7.18
CA GLY A 193 -6.82 8.30 7.14
C GLY A 193 -7.83 9.22 7.83
N LEU A 194 -7.52 9.66 9.04
CA LEU A 194 -8.30 10.63 9.82
C LEU A 194 -8.72 11.85 8.99
N VAL A 195 -7.76 12.55 8.37
CA VAL A 195 -8.05 13.74 7.56
C VAL A 195 -8.82 13.39 6.29
N LYS A 196 -8.45 12.31 5.60
CA LYS A 196 -9.12 11.90 4.36
C LYS A 196 -10.59 11.55 4.62
N LEU A 197 -10.87 10.78 5.67
CA LEU A 197 -12.22 10.35 6.03
C LEU A 197 -13.07 11.53 6.49
N ALA A 198 -12.53 12.41 7.34
CA ALA A 198 -13.23 13.61 7.80
C ALA A 198 -13.63 14.54 6.66
N ASN A 199 -12.75 14.72 5.67
CA ASN A 199 -13.03 15.52 4.48
C ASN A 199 -14.08 14.87 3.56
N GLN A 200 -14.06 13.54 3.44
CA GLN A 200 -15.03 12.81 2.62
C GLN A 200 -16.43 12.76 3.25
N TYR A 201 -16.51 12.63 4.57
CA TYR A 201 -17.76 12.53 5.31
C TYR A 201 -17.83 13.62 6.40
N PRO A 202 -18.29 14.83 6.06
CA PRO A 202 -18.24 15.99 6.96
C PRO A 202 -19.14 15.89 8.19
N THR A 203 -19.83 14.79 8.46
CA THR A 203 -20.71 14.62 9.64
C THR A 203 -20.15 13.63 10.68
N VAL A 204 -19.11 12.83 10.36
CA VAL A 204 -18.59 11.80 11.27
C VAL A 204 -17.74 12.34 12.42
N SER A 205 -17.80 11.72 13.59
CA SER A 205 -16.82 11.92 14.66
C SER A 205 -15.76 10.82 14.59
N ILE A 206 -14.48 11.16 14.60
CA ILE A 206 -13.40 10.17 14.41
C ILE A 206 -12.55 10.06 15.67
N THR A 207 -12.18 8.85 16.05
CA THR A 207 -11.11 8.58 17.00
C THR A 207 -9.99 7.87 16.27
N GLY A 208 -8.76 8.38 16.38
CA GLY A 208 -7.55 7.68 15.93
C GLY A 208 -6.88 6.98 17.10
N LEU A 209 -6.73 5.65 17.03
CA LEU A 209 -5.96 4.86 17.98
C LEU A 209 -4.60 4.55 17.39
N ASP A 210 -3.54 4.75 18.17
CA ASP A 210 -2.19 4.34 17.79
C ASP A 210 -1.33 4.02 19.02
N GLY A 211 -0.40 3.06 18.89
CA GLY A 211 0.51 2.67 19.96
C GLY A 211 1.75 3.54 20.07
N ASP A 212 2.03 4.39 19.06
CA ASP A 212 3.20 5.26 19.00
C ASP A 212 2.85 6.73 19.26
N ALA A 213 3.34 7.26 20.38
CA ALA A 213 3.14 8.65 20.77
C ALA A 213 3.70 9.66 19.75
N HIS A 214 4.76 9.29 19.01
CA HIS A 214 5.32 10.17 17.98
C HIS A 214 4.36 10.30 16.79
N SER A 215 3.80 9.19 16.31
CA SER A 215 2.77 9.14 15.28
C SER A 215 1.54 9.96 15.65
N ILE A 216 1.06 9.84 16.90
CA ILE A 216 -0.05 10.66 17.41
C ILE A 216 0.29 12.16 17.38
N SER A 217 1.53 12.55 17.71
CA SER A 217 1.95 13.95 17.61
C SER A 217 1.85 14.46 16.16
N LEU A 218 2.35 13.68 15.19
CA LEU A 218 2.25 14.01 13.77
C LEU A 218 0.81 14.03 13.27
N ALA A 219 -0.05 13.14 13.78
CA ALA A 219 -1.48 13.14 13.47
C ALA A 219 -2.16 14.41 13.95
N LYS A 220 -1.85 14.89 15.16
CA LYS A 220 -2.36 16.15 15.71
C LYS A 220 -1.95 17.35 14.86
N GLU A 221 -0.70 17.41 14.43
CA GLU A 221 -0.23 18.46 13.52
C GLU A 221 -1.00 18.43 12.20
N ARG A 222 -1.11 17.26 11.56
CA ARG A 222 -1.82 17.10 10.28
C ARG A 222 -3.31 17.44 10.37
N VAL A 223 -3.99 17.03 11.44
CA VAL A 223 -5.40 17.36 11.69
C VAL A 223 -5.58 18.84 12.00
N SER A 224 -4.63 19.46 12.72
CA SER A 224 -4.60 20.91 12.95
C SER A 224 -4.47 21.69 11.65
N ASP A 225 -3.52 21.31 10.79
CA ASP A 225 -3.30 21.94 9.49
C ASP A 225 -4.52 21.81 8.56
N ALA A 226 -5.29 20.73 8.73
CA ALA A 226 -6.55 20.50 8.03
C ALA A 226 -7.77 21.21 8.67
N ASN A 227 -7.60 21.89 9.81
CA ASN A 227 -8.67 22.54 10.58
C ASN A 227 -9.76 21.57 11.06
N LEU A 228 -9.36 20.39 11.57
CA LEU A 228 -10.27 19.31 11.97
C LEU A 228 -10.17 18.93 13.47
N LEU A 229 -9.62 19.82 14.31
CA LEU A 229 -9.36 19.52 15.74
C LEU A 229 -10.63 19.26 16.56
N ASP A 230 -11.77 19.78 16.14
CA ASP A 230 -13.08 19.54 16.76
C ASP A 230 -13.73 18.22 16.34
N ARG A 231 -13.10 17.48 15.42
CA ARG A 231 -13.64 16.28 14.79
C ARG A 231 -12.89 14.99 15.09
N VAL A 232 -11.67 15.11 15.58
CA VAL A 232 -10.76 13.99 15.78
C VAL A 232 -10.31 13.92 17.24
N GLU A 233 -10.62 12.82 17.89
CA GLU A 233 -10.05 12.42 19.17
C GLU A 233 -8.90 11.44 18.96
N TYR A 234 -8.03 11.31 19.96
CA TYR A 234 -6.86 10.43 19.90
C TYR A 234 -6.83 9.51 21.10
N LEU A 235 -6.45 8.25 20.87
CA LEU A 235 -6.25 7.23 21.89
C LEU A 235 -4.86 6.62 21.73
N GLU A 236 -3.97 6.88 22.69
CA GLU A 236 -2.67 6.21 22.76
C GLU A 236 -2.86 4.83 23.40
N SER A 237 -2.89 3.79 22.57
CA SER A 237 -3.17 2.41 22.97
C SER A 237 -2.70 1.43 21.91
N THR A 238 -2.34 0.22 22.33
CA THR A 238 -2.22 -0.92 21.42
C THR A 238 -3.61 -1.40 20.98
N LEU A 239 -3.65 -2.26 19.95
CA LEU A 239 -4.90 -2.87 19.47
C LEU A 239 -5.48 -3.83 20.54
N GLU A 240 -4.59 -4.54 21.22
CA GLU A 240 -4.86 -5.54 22.24
C GLU A 240 -5.38 -4.93 23.56
N ASP A 241 -5.07 -3.65 23.82
CA ASP A 241 -5.53 -2.91 25.00
C ASP A 241 -6.80 -2.07 24.75
N LEU A 242 -7.37 -2.12 23.53
CA LEU A 242 -8.63 -1.45 23.22
C LEU A 242 -9.76 -1.92 24.14
N SER A 243 -10.22 -1.02 25.00
CA SER A 243 -11.15 -1.33 26.09
C SER A 243 -12.55 -0.75 25.91
N GLU A 244 -12.76 0.05 24.87
CA GLU A 244 -14.03 0.71 24.60
C GLU A 244 -15.15 -0.28 24.26
N LYS A 245 -16.38 0.09 24.58
CA LYS A 245 -17.55 -0.78 24.44
C LYS A 245 -18.68 -0.05 23.76
N GLU A 246 -19.20 -0.64 22.69
CA GLU A 246 -20.38 -0.16 21.95
C GLU A 246 -20.36 1.36 21.66
N LYS A 247 -19.19 1.88 21.29
CA LYS A 247 -18.96 3.30 21.03
C LYS A 247 -18.99 3.65 19.54
N TYR A 248 -18.61 2.72 18.66
CA TYR A 248 -18.39 3.02 17.24
C TYR A 248 -19.42 2.35 16.34
N ASP A 249 -19.88 3.09 15.34
CA ASP A 249 -20.71 2.58 14.24
C ASP A 249 -19.83 1.94 13.15
N PHE A 250 -18.58 2.39 13.04
CA PHE A 250 -17.61 1.93 12.07
C PHE A 250 -16.21 1.89 12.70
N VAL A 251 -15.53 0.76 12.57
CA VAL A 251 -14.11 0.62 12.91
C VAL A 251 -13.39 0.21 11.64
N PHE A 252 -12.21 0.76 11.39
CA PHE A 252 -11.36 0.25 10.32
C PHE A 252 -9.89 0.27 10.68
N ILE A 253 -9.15 -0.60 10.02
CA ILE A 253 -7.69 -0.68 10.08
C ILE A 253 -7.16 -0.77 8.65
N ASN A 254 -6.08 -0.05 8.37
CA ASN A 254 -5.51 0.06 7.03
C ASN A 254 -4.03 -0.32 7.09
N ILE A 255 -3.65 -1.35 6.33
CA ILE A 255 -2.29 -1.90 6.17
C ILE A 255 -1.54 -2.25 7.46
N SER A 256 -2.26 -2.60 8.53
CA SER A 256 -1.64 -2.83 9.85
C SER A 256 -2.24 -4.02 10.62
N MET A 257 -3.27 -4.70 10.10
CA MET A 257 -3.92 -5.78 10.86
C MET A 257 -3.01 -7.00 11.03
N HIS A 258 -2.15 -7.25 10.04
CA HIS A 258 -1.14 -8.32 10.09
C HIS A 258 -0.02 -8.07 11.11
N GLU A 259 0.12 -6.85 11.63
CA GLU A 259 1.11 -6.49 12.66
C GLU A 259 0.60 -6.72 14.10
N ALA A 260 -0.68 -7.10 14.27
CA ALA A 260 -1.27 -7.38 15.57
C ALA A 260 -0.56 -8.58 16.23
N ARG A 261 -0.10 -8.41 17.47
CA ARG A 261 0.64 -9.44 18.24
C ARG A 261 -0.30 -10.53 18.74
N ASP A 262 -1.51 -10.14 19.13
CA ASP A 262 -2.62 -11.04 19.39
C ASP A 262 -3.83 -10.63 18.54
N VAL A 263 -3.83 -11.08 17.29
CA VAL A 263 -4.84 -10.72 16.29
C VAL A 263 -6.26 -11.17 16.68
N ASP A 264 -6.38 -12.28 17.43
CA ASP A 264 -7.65 -12.78 17.97
C ASP A 264 -8.19 -11.84 19.05
N LEU A 265 -7.34 -11.44 20.01
CA LEU A 265 -7.71 -10.49 21.06
C LEU A 265 -8.05 -9.12 20.48
N ALA A 266 -7.23 -8.59 19.57
CA ALA A 266 -7.48 -7.33 18.89
C ALA A 266 -8.84 -7.35 18.17
N THR A 267 -9.12 -8.39 17.39
CA THR A 267 -10.40 -8.56 16.68
C THR A 267 -11.59 -8.65 17.63
N LYS A 268 -11.44 -9.39 18.74
CA LYS A 268 -12.46 -9.47 19.79
C LYS A 268 -12.73 -8.11 20.44
N ASN A 269 -11.68 -7.32 20.69
CA ASN A 269 -11.82 -5.98 21.24
C ASN A 269 -12.55 -5.05 20.27
N VAL A 270 -12.28 -5.15 18.97
CA VAL A 270 -13.03 -4.42 17.94
C VAL A 270 -14.50 -4.79 17.95
N LEU A 271 -14.83 -6.08 18.02
CA LEU A 271 -16.22 -6.53 18.16
C LEU A 271 -16.87 -5.95 19.41
N ASN A 272 -16.17 -5.85 20.55
CA ASN A 272 -16.71 -5.23 21.75
C ASN A 272 -16.92 -3.72 21.59
N ALA A 273 -16.00 -3.03 20.93
CA ALA A 273 -16.03 -1.57 20.72
C ALA A 273 -17.13 -1.13 19.75
N LEU A 274 -17.53 -1.99 18.82
CA LEU A 274 -18.64 -1.73 17.89
C LEU A 274 -20.00 -1.72 18.60
N LYS A 275 -20.87 -0.79 18.21
CA LYS A 275 -22.31 -0.81 18.53
C LYS A 275 -22.98 -2.00 17.84
N PRO A 276 -24.15 -2.48 18.30
CA PRO A 276 -24.95 -3.45 17.55
C PRO A 276 -25.20 -2.98 16.11
N GLY A 277 -24.90 -3.81 15.11
CA GLY A 277 -24.98 -3.44 13.69
C GLY A 277 -23.87 -2.49 13.23
N GLY A 278 -22.80 -2.33 14.01
CA GLY A 278 -21.58 -1.63 13.62
C GLY A 278 -20.71 -2.50 12.71
N ILE A 279 -19.89 -1.86 11.89
CA ILE A 279 -19.12 -2.53 10.83
C ILE A 279 -17.61 -2.44 11.13
N PHE A 280 -16.89 -3.54 10.97
CA PHE A 280 -15.44 -3.55 10.94
C PHE A 280 -14.94 -3.74 9.51
N VAL A 281 -13.95 -2.94 9.10
CA VAL A 281 -13.24 -3.08 7.82
C VAL A 281 -11.73 -3.28 8.07
N ILE A 282 -11.19 -4.36 7.52
CA ILE A 282 -9.75 -4.58 7.37
C ILE A 282 -9.38 -4.27 5.92
N SER A 283 -8.50 -3.30 5.71
CA SER A 283 -7.91 -2.96 4.42
C SER A 283 -6.44 -3.37 4.44
N ASP A 284 -6.04 -4.29 3.56
CA ASP A 284 -4.69 -4.87 3.62
C ASP A 284 -4.17 -5.33 2.24
N PHE A 285 -3.04 -6.04 2.23
CA PHE A 285 -2.46 -6.67 1.05
C PHE A 285 -3.17 -8.00 0.73
N PRO A 286 -3.52 -8.29 -0.54
CA PRO A 286 -4.02 -9.60 -0.95
C PRO A 286 -2.87 -10.61 -1.10
N PHE A 287 -2.27 -11.04 0.01
CA PHE A 287 -1.23 -12.07 -0.02
C PHE A 287 -1.84 -13.42 -0.45
N PRO A 288 -1.20 -14.18 -1.36
CA PRO A 288 -1.77 -15.43 -1.86
C PRO A 288 -1.88 -16.54 -0.80
N ASP A 289 -2.99 -17.29 -0.85
CA ASP A 289 -3.24 -18.50 -0.04
C ASP A 289 -2.47 -19.74 -0.52
N ASP A 290 -1.99 -19.72 -1.77
CA ASP A 290 -1.33 -20.85 -2.41
C ASP A 290 0.01 -20.48 -3.04
N HIS A 291 0.85 -21.50 -3.22
CA HIS A 291 2.20 -21.34 -3.75
C HIS A 291 2.24 -20.87 -5.21
N ASP A 292 1.24 -21.19 -6.02
CA ASP A 292 1.22 -20.80 -7.42
C ASP A 292 0.89 -19.31 -7.56
N GLY A 293 0.05 -18.77 -6.68
CA GLY A 293 -0.28 -17.35 -6.57
C GLY A 293 0.94 -16.47 -6.30
N LEU A 294 1.96 -16.98 -5.61
CA LEU A 294 3.23 -16.28 -5.37
C LEU A 294 3.97 -15.89 -6.67
N ARG A 295 3.62 -16.50 -7.81
CA ARG A 295 4.20 -16.17 -9.12
C ARG A 295 3.60 -14.91 -9.75
N ALA A 296 2.45 -14.42 -9.30
CA ALA A 296 1.85 -13.21 -9.84
C ALA A 296 2.72 -11.98 -9.52
N VAL A 297 2.79 -11.00 -10.43
CA VAL A 297 3.60 -9.78 -10.24
C VAL A 297 3.26 -9.04 -8.93
N PRO A 298 1.98 -8.83 -8.56
CA PRO A 298 1.65 -8.20 -7.28
C PRO A 298 2.15 -8.99 -6.06
N ALA A 299 2.07 -10.32 -6.11
CA ALA A 299 2.57 -11.18 -5.04
C ALA A 299 4.10 -11.14 -4.94
N GLN A 300 4.82 -11.00 -6.05
CA GLN A 300 6.28 -10.81 -6.03
C GLN A 300 6.68 -9.51 -5.32
N ILE A 301 5.89 -8.43 -5.49
CA ILE A 301 6.10 -7.17 -4.75
C ILE A 301 5.86 -7.40 -3.24
N MET A 302 4.78 -8.09 -2.88
CA MET A 302 4.47 -8.43 -1.48
C MET A 302 5.52 -9.34 -0.85
N ASN A 303 6.10 -10.28 -1.61
CA ASN A 303 7.23 -11.08 -1.14
C ASN A 303 8.45 -10.19 -0.82
N GLY A 304 8.64 -9.10 -1.56
CA GLY A 304 9.63 -8.08 -1.23
C GLY A 304 9.33 -7.38 0.08
N ILE A 305 8.06 -7.00 0.32
CA ILE A 305 7.59 -6.42 1.59
C ILE A 305 7.80 -7.41 2.75
N GLN A 306 7.49 -8.69 2.54
CA GLN A 306 7.65 -9.75 3.54
C GLN A 306 9.10 -9.91 4.04
N TYR A 307 10.12 -9.52 3.27
CA TYR A 307 11.50 -9.49 3.78
C TYR A 307 11.68 -8.45 4.88
N PHE A 308 11.00 -7.31 4.80
CA PHE A 308 10.99 -6.34 5.89
C PHE A 308 10.12 -6.83 7.06
N GLU A 309 8.89 -7.25 6.80
CA GLU A 309 7.94 -7.72 7.84
C GLU A 309 8.57 -8.81 8.73
N ALA A 310 9.25 -9.80 8.12
CA ALA A 310 9.89 -10.88 8.86
C ALA A 310 11.00 -10.40 9.82
N GLN A 311 11.63 -9.25 9.55
CA GLN A 311 12.65 -8.68 10.42
C GLN A 311 12.04 -8.06 11.68
N ILE A 312 10.80 -7.56 11.62
CA ILE A 312 10.06 -7.02 12.77
C ILE A 312 9.11 -8.06 13.39
N ASP A 313 9.28 -9.33 13.02
CA ASP A 313 8.51 -10.49 13.50
C ASP A 313 7.03 -10.48 13.07
N ASP A 314 6.76 -9.87 11.91
CA ASP A 314 5.44 -9.78 11.29
C ASP A 314 5.37 -10.62 10.01
N GLN A 315 4.15 -10.96 9.60
CA GLN A 315 3.89 -11.78 8.42
C GLN A 315 2.66 -11.29 7.68
N LEU A 316 2.81 -11.08 6.37
CA LEU A 316 1.68 -10.92 5.48
C LEU A 316 0.88 -12.23 5.47
N VAL A 317 -0.41 -12.10 5.69
CA VAL A 317 -1.37 -13.20 5.67
C VAL A 317 -2.37 -12.99 4.55
N SER A 318 -3.05 -14.06 4.19
CA SER A 318 -4.00 -14.03 3.10
C SER A 318 -5.32 -13.36 3.46
N THR A 319 -6.07 -12.99 2.42
CA THR A 319 -7.46 -12.49 2.57
C THR A 319 -8.33 -13.49 3.35
N GLU A 320 -8.21 -14.79 3.04
CA GLU A 320 -9.01 -15.84 3.69
C GLU A 320 -8.67 -15.99 5.18
N THR A 321 -7.42 -15.69 5.57
CA THR A 321 -7.02 -15.67 6.98
C THR A 321 -7.82 -14.62 7.76
N PHE A 322 -7.96 -13.41 7.21
CA PHE A 322 -8.77 -12.35 7.84
C PHE A 322 -10.28 -12.64 7.80
N VAL A 323 -10.79 -13.21 6.70
CA VAL A 323 -12.19 -13.64 6.61
C VAL A 323 -12.51 -14.66 7.71
N LYS A 324 -11.68 -15.70 7.83
CA LYS A 324 -11.84 -16.72 8.86
C LYS A 324 -11.77 -16.13 10.27
N LEU A 325 -10.82 -15.24 10.51
CA LEU A 325 -10.66 -14.53 11.79
C LEU A 325 -11.95 -13.79 12.20
N LEU A 326 -12.56 -13.03 11.28
CA LEU A 326 -13.82 -12.32 11.59
C LEU A 326 -14.95 -13.31 11.91
N ILE A 327 -15.09 -14.39 11.14
CA ILE A 327 -16.10 -15.43 11.38
C ILE A 327 -15.89 -16.09 12.75
N ASP A 328 -14.66 -16.51 13.07
CA ASP A 328 -14.34 -17.19 14.33
C ASP A 328 -14.62 -16.29 15.55
N GLN A 329 -14.42 -14.98 15.42
CA GLN A 329 -14.68 -14.02 16.50
C GLN A 329 -16.15 -13.61 16.61
N GLY A 330 -17.01 -14.05 15.69
CA GLY A 330 -18.46 -13.88 15.77
C GLY A 330 -19.02 -12.68 15.00
N PHE A 331 -18.29 -12.15 14.02
CA PHE A 331 -18.86 -11.20 13.06
C PHE A 331 -19.84 -11.90 12.12
N ASN A 332 -20.89 -11.17 11.75
CA ASN A 332 -21.91 -11.55 10.78
C ASN A 332 -21.62 -10.91 9.43
N ASP A 333 -22.27 -11.40 8.36
CA ASP A 333 -22.18 -10.84 7.00
C ASP A 333 -20.74 -10.59 6.53
N VAL A 334 -19.84 -11.52 6.87
CA VAL A 334 -18.41 -11.42 6.53
C VAL A 334 -18.20 -11.68 5.05
N ASP A 335 -17.52 -10.76 4.38
CA ASP A 335 -17.17 -10.89 2.96
C ASP A 335 -15.90 -10.07 2.65
N SER A 336 -15.37 -10.23 1.44
CA SER A 336 -14.19 -9.49 0.98
C SER A 336 -14.27 -9.12 -0.50
N PHE A 337 -13.52 -8.10 -0.89
CA PHE A 337 -13.34 -7.74 -2.30
C PHE A 337 -11.97 -7.13 -2.56
N ILE A 338 -11.49 -7.29 -3.79
CA ILE A 338 -10.24 -6.71 -4.26
C ILE A 338 -10.53 -5.31 -4.84
N ILE A 339 -9.88 -4.26 -4.30
CA ILE A 339 -9.93 -2.91 -4.88
C ILE A 339 -8.94 -2.78 -6.04
N SER A 340 -7.77 -3.39 -5.88
CA SER A 340 -6.72 -3.40 -6.91
C SER A 340 -5.78 -4.59 -6.69
N PRO A 341 -4.89 -4.93 -7.63
CA PRO A 341 -3.99 -6.07 -7.48
C PRO A 341 -3.11 -6.10 -6.22
N VAL A 342 -2.96 -4.96 -5.53
CA VAL A 342 -2.16 -4.83 -4.29
C VAL A 342 -2.98 -4.35 -3.09
N HIS A 343 -4.31 -4.44 -3.12
CA HIS A 343 -5.16 -3.98 -2.01
C HIS A 343 -6.52 -4.69 -2.00
N ASN A 344 -6.79 -5.37 -0.89
CA ASN A 344 -8.07 -6.01 -0.59
C ASN A 344 -8.79 -5.28 0.55
N VAL A 345 -10.08 -5.56 0.66
CA VAL A 345 -10.91 -5.15 1.78
C VAL A 345 -11.67 -6.37 2.26
N ILE A 346 -11.66 -6.58 3.56
CA ILE A 346 -12.44 -7.57 4.28
C ILE A 346 -13.34 -6.80 5.24
N TYR A 347 -14.59 -7.21 5.39
CA TYR A 347 -15.50 -6.56 6.32
C TYR A 347 -16.39 -7.57 7.04
N GLY A 348 -16.94 -7.16 8.17
CA GLY A 348 -17.93 -7.91 8.93
C GLY A 348 -18.76 -6.97 9.81
N THR A 349 -19.96 -7.40 10.16
CA THR A 349 -20.91 -6.64 10.99
C THR A 349 -21.03 -7.28 12.36
N LYS A 350 -21.14 -6.48 13.42
CA LYS A 350 -21.47 -6.97 14.77
C LYS A 350 -22.92 -7.39 14.88
#